data_AF-A0A920S605-F1
#
_entry.id   AF-A0A920S605-F1
#
_cell.length_a   1.000
_cell.length_b   1.000
_cell.length_c   1.000
_cell.angle_alpha   90.00
_cell.angle_beta   90.00
_cell.angle_gamma   90.00
#
_symmetry.space_group_name_H-M   'P 1'
#
loop_
_entity.id
_entity.type
_entity.pdbx_description
1 polymer ?
#
loop_
_entity_poly.entity_id
_entity_poly.type
_entity_poly.pdbx_seq_one_letter_code
_entity_poly.pdbx_strand_id
1 'polypeptide(L)'
;MGNSMKLIDERNADILIYINGELLPRNEAKISVFDSAVQGGDAVWEGLRVYNGRIAALNDHLQRLQNSAKALMFKDVPSIKRS
;
A
#
# COMPACT_ATOMS: atom_id res chain seq x y z
N MET A 1 -13.08 -9.63 -23.05
CA MET A 1 -12.98 -8.14 -23.08
C MET A 1 -11.59 -7.77 -22.58
N GLY A 2 -10.94 -6.79 -23.22
CA GLY A 2 -9.48 -6.66 -23.34
C GLY A 2 -8.67 -6.73 -22.04
N ASN A 3 -7.73 -7.68 -22.01
CA ASN A 3 -6.66 -7.73 -21.03
C ASN A 3 -5.64 -6.64 -21.39
N SER A 4 -5.85 -5.41 -20.92
CA SER A 4 -4.82 -4.37 -20.98
C SER A 4 -3.75 -4.73 -19.97
N MET A 5 -2.84 -5.60 -20.40
CA MET A 5 -1.62 -5.91 -19.68
C MET A 5 -0.85 -4.59 -19.57
N LYS A 6 -0.99 -3.91 -18.42
CA LYS A 6 -0.28 -2.65 -18.13
C LYS A 6 1.20 -2.87 -18.46
N LEU A 7 1.69 -2.12 -19.44
CA LEU A 7 3.09 -2.13 -19.85
C LEU A 7 3.97 -1.91 -18.62
N ILE A 8 5.04 -2.70 -18.51
CA ILE A 8 6.09 -2.49 -17.51
C ILE A 8 6.67 -1.09 -17.76
N ASP A 9 6.61 -0.24 -16.73
CA ASP A 9 7.27 1.06 -16.76
C ASP A 9 8.70 0.87 -16.24
N GLU A 10 9.69 1.06 -17.10
CA GLU A 10 11.11 0.86 -16.79
C GLU A 10 11.58 1.70 -15.60
N ARG A 11 10.95 2.85 -15.35
CA ARG A 11 11.26 3.70 -14.19
C ARG A 11 10.97 3.02 -12.86
N ASN A 12 10.13 1.98 -12.87
CA ASN A 12 9.76 1.21 -11.69
C ASN A 12 10.54 -0.10 -11.54
N ALA A 13 11.61 -0.33 -12.34
CA ALA A 13 12.37 -1.57 -12.30
C ALA A 13 13.00 -1.82 -10.91
N ASP A 14 13.57 -0.76 -10.32
CA ASP A 14 14.37 -0.83 -9.09
C ASP A 14 13.63 -0.34 -7.85
N ILE A 15 12.29 -0.27 -7.88
CA ILE A 15 11.52 0.14 -6.70
C ILE A 15 11.61 -0.90 -5.60
N LEU A 16 11.56 -0.43 -4.36
CA LEU A 16 11.48 -1.25 -3.17
C LEU A 16 10.04 -1.35 -2.69
N ILE A 17 9.64 -2.55 -2.28
CA ILE A 17 8.32 -2.84 -1.71
C ILE A 17 8.53 -3.26 -0.27
N TYR A 18 7.83 -2.61 0.65
CA TYR A 18 7.88 -2.95 2.07
C TYR A 18 6.87 -4.06 2.39
N ILE A 19 7.34 -5.22 2.84
CA ILE A 19 6.50 -6.36 3.23
C ILE A 19 7.07 -6.95 4.52
N ASN A 20 6.24 -7.13 5.54
CA ASN A 20 6.59 -7.82 6.80
C ASN A 20 7.88 -7.35 7.50
N GLY A 21 8.19 -6.06 7.45
CA GLY A 21 9.38 -5.51 8.11
C GLY A 21 10.59 -5.29 7.19
N GLU A 22 10.52 -5.74 5.94
CA GLU A 22 11.65 -5.73 5.02
C GLU A 22 11.35 -4.94 3.74
N LEU A 23 12.36 -4.24 3.21
CA LEU A 23 12.31 -3.62 1.89
C LEU A 23 12.90 -4.59 0.86
N LEU A 24 12.07 -5.02 -0.08
CA LEU A 24 12.42 -6.02 -1.08
C LEU A 24 12.41 -5.42 -2.49
N PRO A 25 13.33 -5.83 -3.38
CA PRO A 25 13.23 -5.55 -4.80
C PRO A 25 11.92 -6.06 -5.41
N ARG A 26 11.42 -5.40 -6.45
CA ARG A 26 10.13 -5.71 -7.10
C ARG A 26 9.98 -7.17 -7.53
N ASN A 27 11.04 -7.82 -8.01
CA ASN A 27 11.02 -9.21 -8.46
C ASN A 27 11.00 -10.23 -7.32
N GLU A 28 11.34 -9.82 -6.10
CA GLU A 28 11.36 -10.68 -4.91
C GLU A 28 10.15 -10.46 -4.00
N ALA A 29 9.55 -9.27 -4.08
CA ALA A 29 8.36 -8.89 -3.33
C ALA A 29 7.16 -9.80 -3.66
N LYS A 30 6.72 -10.59 -2.67
CA LYS A 30 5.62 -11.54 -2.82
C LYS A 30 4.78 -11.63 -1.55
N ILE A 31 3.49 -11.86 -1.73
CA ILE A 31 2.54 -12.24 -0.67
C ILE A 31 1.94 -13.60 -1.00
N SER A 32 1.38 -14.28 -0.01
CA SER A 32 0.71 -15.57 -0.23
C SER A 32 -0.52 -15.39 -1.11
N VAL A 33 -0.75 -16.32 -2.03
CA VAL A 33 -2.02 -16.36 -2.77
C VAL A 33 -3.22 -16.62 -1.86
N PHE A 34 -2.99 -17.17 -0.67
CA PHE A 34 -4.01 -17.43 0.35
C PHE A 34 -4.21 -16.24 1.32
N ASP A 35 -3.55 -15.11 1.08
CA ASP A 35 -3.78 -13.88 1.85
C ASP A 35 -5.22 -13.38 1.65
N SER A 36 -5.87 -12.86 2.69
CA SER A 36 -7.26 -12.39 2.61
C SER A 36 -7.43 -11.21 1.66
N ALA A 37 -6.39 -10.39 1.48
CA ALA A 37 -6.36 -9.32 0.49
C ALA A 37 -6.44 -9.87 -0.95
N VAL A 38 -5.89 -11.05 -1.20
CA VAL A 38 -5.93 -11.71 -2.52
C VAL A 38 -7.22 -12.49 -2.71
N GLN A 39 -7.64 -13.26 -1.69
CA GLN A 39 -8.80 -14.15 -1.78
C GLN A 39 -10.12 -13.39 -1.80
N GLY A 40 -10.24 -12.35 -0.98
CA GLY A 40 -11.51 -11.64 -0.75
C GLY A 40 -11.42 -10.12 -0.88
N GLY A 41 -10.24 -9.57 -1.17
CA GLY A 41 -10.06 -8.11 -1.23
C GLY A 41 -10.11 -7.42 0.12
N ASP A 42 -9.86 -8.15 1.21
CA ASP A 42 -9.89 -7.63 2.58
C ASP A 42 -8.66 -6.76 2.87
N ALA A 43 -8.66 -5.54 2.34
CA ALA A 43 -7.56 -4.60 2.44
C ALA A 43 -8.03 -3.15 2.27
N VAL A 44 -7.19 -2.22 2.72
CA VAL A 44 -7.36 -0.78 2.47
C VAL A 44 -6.08 -0.19 1.90
N TRP A 45 -6.18 0.90 1.14
CA TRP A 45 -5.03 1.50 0.48
C TRP A 45 -5.14 3.01 0.39
N GLU A 46 -4.01 3.67 0.16
CA GLU A 46 -3.91 5.10 -0.10
C GLU A 46 -2.86 5.39 -1.19
N GLY A 47 -3.08 6.48 -1.93
CA GLY A 47 -2.12 6.99 -2.90
C GLY A 47 -1.45 8.25 -2.37
N LEU A 48 -0.12 8.23 -2.23
CA LEU A 48 0.65 9.39 -1.78
C LEU A 48 1.41 10.04 -2.95
N ARG A 49 1.60 11.36 -2.87
CA ARG A 49 2.41 12.13 -3.82
C ARG A 49 3.48 12.90 -3.07
N VAL A 50 4.70 12.88 -3.60
CA VAL A 50 5.84 13.63 -3.05
C VAL A 50 6.16 14.79 -3.97
N TYR A 51 6.24 15.99 -3.42
CA TYR A 51 6.72 17.19 -4.09
C TYR A 51 7.86 17.77 -3.26
N ASN A 52 9.02 18.01 -3.88
CA ASN A 52 10.19 18.61 -3.23
C ASN A 52 10.53 17.95 -1.87
N GLY A 53 10.52 16.61 -1.83
CA GLY A 53 10.84 15.84 -0.62
C GLY A 53 9.76 15.83 0.47
N ARG A 54 8.56 16.37 0.21
CA ARG A 54 7.44 16.40 1.17
C ARG A 54 6.23 15.67 0.61
N ILE A 55 5.55 14.90 1.45
CA ILE A 55 4.30 14.22 1.10
C ILE A 55 3.15 15.25 1.20
N ALA A 56 2.40 15.40 0.10
CA ALA A 56 1.22 16.26 0.10
C ALA A 56 0.13 15.68 1.03
N ALA A 57 -0.40 16.52 1.92
CA ALA A 57 -1.52 16.18 2.82
C ALA A 57 -1.36 14.86 3.61
N LEU A 58 -0.14 14.54 4.06
CA LEU A 58 0.17 13.25 4.70
C LEU A 58 -0.82 12.87 5.81
N ASN A 59 -1.13 13.80 6.71
CA ASN A 59 -2.01 13.53 7.84
C ASN A 59 -3.43 13.16 7.39
N ASP A 60 -3.95 13.83 6.35
CA ASP A 60 -5.29 13.56 5.82
C ASP A 60 -5.36 12.19 5.14
N HIS A 61 -4.31 11.81 4.40
CA HIS A 61 -4.19 10.46 3.82
C HIS A 61 -4.13 9.39 4.91
N LEU A 62 -3.31 9.57 5.94
CA LEU A 62 -3.20 8.60 7.03
C LEU A 62 -4.52 8.48 7.81
N GLN A 63 -5.19 9.61 8.06
CA GLN A 63 -6.50 9.62 8.72
C GLN A 63 -7.55 8.85 7.91
N ARG A 64 -7.56 9.04 6.59
CA ARG A 64 -8.46 8.31 5.69
C ARG A 64 -8.15 6.81 5.66
N LEU A 65 -6.88 6.42 5.58
CA LEU A 65 -6.45 5.02 5.63
C LEU A 65 -6.92 4.32 6.93
N GLN A 66 -6.71 4.97 8.07
CA GLN A 66 -7.21 4.47 9.36
C GLN A 66 -8.72 4.33 9.38
N ASN A 67 -9.45 5.33 8.87
CA ASN A 67 -10.91 5.33 8.86
C ASN A 67 -11.43 4.19 7.99
N SER A 68 -10.82 3.95 6.83
CA SER A 68 -11.13 2.79 5.98
C SER A 68 -10.87 1.47 6.69
N ALA A 69 -9.72 1.32 7.38
CA ALA A 69 -9.39 0.11 8.13
C ALA A 69 -10.43 -0.18 9.23
N LYS A 70 -10.86 0.86 9.95
CA LYS A 70 -11.90 0.76 10.99
C LYS A 70 -13.28 0.44 10.40
N ALA A 71 -13.60 0.97 9.22
CA ALA A 71 -14.86 0.67 8.53
C ALA A 71 -14.96 -0.80 8.12
N LEU A 72 -13.82 -1.45 7.83
CA LEU A 72 -13.72 -2.91 7.62
C LEU A 72 -13.50 -3.70 8.92
N MET A 73 -13.62 -3.07 10.09
CA MET A 73 -13.50 -3.70 11.42
C MET A 73 -12.13 -4.36 11.69
N PHE A 74 -11.04 -3.87 11.09
CA PHE A 74 -9.70 -4.31 11.47
C PHE A 74 -9.38 -3.98 12.93
N LYS A 75 -8.82 -4.96 13.67
CA LYS A 75 -8.65 -4.89 15.12
C LYS A 75 -7.41 -4.10 15.56
N ASP A 76 -6.27 -4.34 14.92
CA ASP A 76 -4.97 -3.82 15.36
C ASP A 76 -4.48 -2.64 14.52
N VAL A 77 -5.35 -1.66 14.26
CA VAL A 77 -5.03 -0.49 13.44
C VAL A 77 -4.09 0.47 14.20
N PRO A 78 -2.85 0.72 13.73
CA PRO A 78 -1.88 1.56 14.44
C PRO A 78 -2.34 3.01 14.54
N SER A 79 -2.02 3.70 15.65
CA SER A 79 -2.34 5.11 15.88
C SER A 79 -1.49 6.06 15.00
N ILE A 80 -2.08 7.17 14.50
CA ILE A 80 -1.37 8.22 13.74
C ILE A 80 -0.57 9.17 14.65
N LYS A 81 -0.76 9.11 15.98
CA LYS A 81 -0.04 10.00 16.90
C LYS A 81 1.46 9.70 16.81
N ARG A 82 2.24 10.71 16.44
CA ARG A 82 3.70 10.64 16.50
C ARG A 82 4.14 10.62 17.97
N SER A 83 5.00 9.67 18.31
CA SER A 83 5.82 9.70 19.54
C SER A 83 6.78 10.89 19.52
#